data_AF-A0A0T7G320-F1
#
_entry.id   AF-A0A0T7G320-F1
#
_cell.length_a   1.000
_cell.length_b   1.000
_cell.length_c   1.000
_cell.angle_alpha   90.00
_cell.angle_beta   90.00
_cell.angle_gamma   90.00
#
_symmetry.space_group_name_H-M   'P 1'
#
loop_
_entity.id
_entity.type
_entity.pdbx_description
1 polymer ?
#
loop_
_entity_poly.entity_id
_entity_poly.type
_entity_poly.pdbx_seq_one_letter_code
_entity_poly.pdbx_strand_id
1 'polypeptide(L)'
;MVVIDSSFIGNFKLGDNINHNLMALAALYAACEASQNGAHKRALCKPICVIAISIIEALLHDLHFKARSFTREGVPGLLQTALDRIRSKRIDKMELLIVSARKDDLLGVEPAFYDELDFLRQVRNRVHIQNVPPRLQPDEHQVFTPAAVLRAEAALERVMRSMASYQRPDHQGYVAPFQLPWEAHHH
;
A
#
# COMPACT_ATOMS: atom_id res chain seq x y z
N MET A 1 -18.04 -1.11 -1.93
CA MET A 1 -17.06 -1.74 -1.00
C MET A 1 -16.33 -2.87 -1.71
N VAL A 2 -14.99 -2.86 -1.68
CA VAL A 2 -14.15 -3.89 -2.33
C VAL A 2 -13.63 -4.87 -1.29
N VAL A 3 -13.72 -6.17 -1.58
CA VAL A 3 -13.14 -7.24 -0.74
C VAL A 3 -12.02 -7.92 -1.52
N ILE A 4 -10.84 -8.00 -0.91
CA ILE A 4 -9.67 -8.63 -1.50
C ILE A 4 -9.23 -9.78 -0.59
N ASP A 5 -9.08 -10.95 -1.18
CA ASP A 5 -8.55 -12.12 -0.48
C ASP A 5 -7.11 -11.89 -0.01
N SER A 6 -6.81 -12.25 1.23
CA SER A 6 -5.52 -11.99 1.88
C SER A 6 -4.58 -13.20 1.90
N SER A 7 -4.88 -14.28 1.15
CA SER A 7 -4.04 -15.51 1.13
C SER A 7 -2.64 -15.29 0.55
N PHE A 8 -2.38 -14.14 -0.07
CA PHE A 8 -1.04 -13.74 -0.49
C PHE A 8 -0.16 -13.24 0.67
N ILE A 9 -0.67 -13.01 1.88
CA ILE A 9 0.14 -12.50 3.00
C ILE A 9 1.09 -13.56 3.54
N GLY A 10 2.37 -13.19 3.69
CA GLY A 10 3.41 -14.04 4.24
C GLY A 10 3.58 -13.92 5.75
N ASN A 11 3.44 -12.71 6.30
CA ASN A 11 3.52 -12.43 7.73
C ASN A 11 2.12 -12.14 8.29
N PHE A 12 1.53 -13.10 9.01
CA PHE A 12 0.13 -13.00 9.44
C PHE A 12 -0.10 -11.84 10.40
N LYS A 13 0.87 -11.55 11.28
CA LYS A 13 0.74 -10.41 12.19
C LYS A 13 0.77 -9.07 11.44
N LEU A 14 1.54 -8.99 10.36
CA LEU A 14 1.49 -7.84 9.45
C LEU A 14 0.13 -7.75 8.77
N GLY A 15 -0.45 -8.88 8.33
CA GLY A 15 -1.81 -8.96 7.82
C GLY A 15 -2.87 -8.46 8.80
N ASP A 16 -2.80 -8.86 10.07
CA ASP A 16 -3.68 -8.37 11.14
C ASP A 16 -3.55 -6.86 11.32
N ASN A 17 -2.32 -6.34 11.28
CA ASN A 17 -2.06 -4.91 11.40
C ASN A 17 -2.60 -4.14 10.17
N ILE A 18 -2.55 -4.72 8.96
CA ILE A 18 -3.19 -4.16 7.78
C ILE A 18 -4.71 -4.07 8.00
N ASN A 19 -5.34 -5.16 8.47
CA ASN A 19 -6.77 -5.15 8.79
C ASN A 19 -7.15 -4.10 9.84
N HIS A 20 -6.35 -3.95 10.90
CA HIS A 20 -6.56 -2.89 11.89
C HIS A 20 -6.52 -1.48 11.26
N ASN A 21 -5.57 -1.23 10.35
CA ASN A 21 -5.46 0.05 9.66
C ASN A 21 -6.59 0.28 8.64
N LEU A 22 -7.10 -0.77 7.99
CA LEU A 22 -8.29 -0.70 7.14
C LEU A 22 -9.54 -0.36 7.95
N MET A 23 -9.69 -0.93 9.16
CA MET A 23 -10.76 -0.54 10.08
C MET A 23 -10.64 0.94 10.49
N ALA A 24 -9.43 1.43 10.73
CA ALA A 24 -9.20 2.85 11.02
C ALA A 24 -9.58 3.74 9.82
N LEU A 25 -9.25 3.33 8.59
CA LEU A 25 -9.72 4.02 7.38
C LEU A 25 -11.25 4.05 7.32
N ALA A 26 -11.93 2.93 7.55
CA ALA A 26 -13.40 2.87 7.56
C ALA A 26 -14.01 3.86 8.56
N ALA A 27 -13.44 3.97 9.76
CA ALA A 27 -13.86 4.94 10.77
C ALA A 27 -13.64 6.40 10.31
N LEU A 28 -12.52 6.69 9.62
CA LEU A 28 -12.25 8.02 9.05
C LEU A 28 -13.24 8.39 7.94
N TYR A 29 -13.61 7.44 7.08
CA TYR A 29 -14.63 7.66 6.06
C TYR A 29 -16.00 7.93 6.68
N ALA A 30 -16.42 7.14 7.65
CA ALA A 30 -17.68 7.37 8.38
C ALA A 30 -17.71 8.76 9.04
N ALA A 31 -16.59 9.20 9.63
CA ALA A 31 -16.48 10.55 10.19
C ALA A 31 -16.53 11.66 9.12
N CYS A 32 -15.95 11.41 7.94
CA CYS A 32 -16.00 12.34 6.80
C CYS A 32 -17.41 12.50 6.25
N GLU A 33 -18.16 11.40 6.13
CA GLU A 33 -19.55 11.37 5.68
C GLU A 33 -20.49 12.09 6.66
N ALA A 34 -20.32 11.83 7.96
CA ALA A 34 -21.14 12.44 9.01
C ALA A 34 -20.90 13.95 9.18
N SER A 35 -19.71 14.46 8.83
CA SER A 35 -19.38 15.88 8.97
C SER A 35 -20.12 16.74 7.95
N GLN A 36 -20.69 17.86 8.40
CA GLN A 36 -21.19 18.92 7.49
C GLN A 36 -20.16 20.04 7.26
N ASN A 37 -19.05 20.03 7.99
CA ASN A 37 -18.01 21.04 7.90
C ASN A 37 -16.95 20.64 6.87
N GLY A 38 -16.85 21.39 5.77
CA GLY A 38 -15.87 21.15 4.71
C GLY A 38 -14.41 21.23 5.16
N ALA A 39 -14.08 22.03 6.18
CA ALA A 39 -12.73 22.08 6.75
C ALA A 39 -12.40 20.79 7.52
N HIS A 40 -13.36 20.24 8.28
CA HIS A 40 -13.19 18.95 8.95
C HIS A 40 -12.98 17.82 7.94
N LYS A 41 -13.78 17.78 6.87
CA LYS A 41 -13.61 16.78 5.79
C LYS A 41 -12.20 16.86 5.19
N ARG A 42 -11.72 18.08 4.92
CA ARG A 42 -10.36 18.31 4.40
C ARG A 42 -9.28 17.87 5.38
N ALA A 43 -9.46 18.11 6.67
CA ALA A 43 -8.51 17.69 7.70
C ALA A 43 -8.34 16.15 7.77
N LEU A 44 -9.38 15.39 7.40
CA LEU A 44 -9.33 13.93 7.35
C LEU A 44 -8.55 13.39 6.13
N CYS A 45 -8.26 14.20 5.10
CA CYS A 45 -7.48 13.75 3.94
C CYS A 45 -6.08 13.30 4.33
N LYS A 46 -5.44 13.98 5.29
CA LYS A 46 -4.08 13.64 5.76
C LYS A 46 -4.01 12.23 6.37
N PRO A 47 -4.77 11.90 7.44
CA PRO A 47 -4.72 10.57 8.03
C PRO A 47 -5.14 9.47 7.03
N ILE A 48 -6.12 9.73 6.16
CA ILE A 48 -6.52 8.77 5.11
C ILE A 48 -5.35 8.45 4.18
N CYS A 49 -4.71 9.48 3.59
CA CYS A 49 -3.55 9.29 2.72
C CYS A 49 -2.42 8.55 3.43
N VAL A 50 -2.05 8.99 4.64
CA VAL A 50 -0.92 8.41 5.38
C VAL A 50 -1.16 6.92 5.64
N ILE A 51 -2.35 6.55 6.14
CA ILE A 51 -2.67 5.15 6.44
C ILE A 51 -2.71 4.31 5.14
N ALA A 52 -3.40 4.77 4.10
CA ALA A 52 -3.50 4.04 2.84
C ALA A 52 -2.12 3.78 2.21
N ILE A 53 -1.26 4.80 2.18
CA ILE A 53 0.08 4.68 1.59
C ILE A 53 1.02 3.86 2.48
N SER A 54 0.85 3.89 3.81
CA SER A 54 1.57 3.00 4.72
C SER A 54 1.17 1.53 4.54
N ILE A 55 -0.09 1.23 4.20
CA ILE A 55 -0.49 -0.13 3.84
C ILE A 55 0.20 -0.58 2.53
N ILE A 56 0.33 0.31 1.53
CA ILE A 56 1.11 0.01 0.31
C ILE A 56 2.55 -0.40 0.66
N GLU A 57 3.22 0.38 1.52
CA GLU A 57 4.57 0.03 1.99
C GLU A 57 4.61 -1.33 2.69
N ALA A 58 3.62 -1.63 3.55
CA ALA A 58 3.52 -2.90 4.25
C ALA A 58 3.35 -4.08 3.28
N LEU A 59 2.53 -3.94 2.23
CA LEU A 59 2.32 -4.97 1.21
C LEU A 59 3.61 -5.25 0.41
N LEU A 60 4.32 -4.18 -0.02
CA LEU A 60 5.60 -4.34 -0.70
C LEU A 60 6.65 -4.98 0.22
N HIS A 61 6.68 -4.59 1.50
CA HIS A 61 7.56 -5.19 2.49
C HIS A 61 7.24 -6.68 2.69
N ASP A 62 5.96 -7.06 2.77
CA ASP A 62 5.54 -8.45 2.91
C ASP A 62 5.97 -9.30 1.71
N LEU A 63 5.82 -8.79 0.48
CA LEU A 63 6.30 -9.48 -0.72
C LEU A 63 7.81 -9.78 -0.65
N HIS A 64 8.61 -8.82 -0.20
CA HIS A 64 10.05 -9.00 -0.01
C HIS A 64 10.37 -9.94 1.16
N PHE A 65 9.56 -9.92 2.23
CA PHE A 65 9.66 -10.89 3.30
C PHE A 65 9.41 -12.31 2.78
N LYS A 66 8.34 -12.54 2.01
CA LYS A 66 8.02 -13.83 1.38
C LYS A 66 9.16 -14.32 0.49
N ALA A 67 9.63 -13.48 -0.44
CA ALA A 67 10.70 -13.82 -1.35
C ALA A 67 11.98 -14.29 -0.62
N ARG A 68 12.26 -13.72 0.56
CA ARG A 68 13.41 -14.10 1.40
C ARG A 68 13.17 -15.34 2.25
N SER A 69 12.01 -15.44 2.90
CA SER A 69 11.73 -16.46 3.91
C SER A 69 11.25 -17.77 3.29
N PHE A 70 10.55 -17.74 2.16
CA PHE A 70 9.96 -18.92 1.54
C PHE A 70 10.95 -19.57 0.58
N THR A 71 12.03 -20.14 1.14
CA THR A 71 13.15 -20.70 0.36
C THR A 71 12.87 -22.07 -0.22
N ARG A 72 11.95 -22.85 0.37
CA ARG A 72 11.58 -24.20 -0.10
C ARG A 72 10.42 -24.19 -1.10
N GLU A 73 9.33 -23.52 -0.74
CA GLU A 73 8.13 -23.38 -1.57
C GLU A 73 8.22 -22.23 -2.61
N GLY A 74 9.14 -21.29 -2.41
CA GLY A 74 9.26 -20.10 -3.26
C GLY A 74 8.10 -19.12 -3.06
N VAL A 75 7.94 -18.21 -4.02
CA VAL A 75 6.73 -17.40 -4.14
C VAL A 75 6.16 -17.67 -5.53
N PRO A 76 4.98 -18.30 -5.64
CA PRO A 76 4.37 -18.60 -6.94
C PRO A 76 4.27 -17.35 -7.80
N GLY A 77 4.64 -17.41 -9.08
CA GLY A 77 4.58 -16.27 -10.01
C GLY A 77 5.81 -15.34 -10.02
N LEU A 78 6.76 -15.48 -9.09
CA LEU A 78 8.02 -14.74 -9.10
C LEU A 78 9.13 -15.50 -9.84
N LEU A 79 9.85 -14.81 -10.73
CA LEU A 79 11.02 -15.38 -11.41
C LEU A 79 12.18 -15.63 -10.43
N GLN A 80 12.94 -16.71 -10.65
CA GLN A 80 14.08 -17.07 -9.80
C GLN A 80 15.13 -15.96 -9.72
N THR A 81 15.39 -15.27 -10.84
CA THR A 81 16.32 -14.13 -10.90
C THR A 81 15.89 -12.95 -10.02
N ALA A 82 14.58 -12.70 -9.90
CA ALA A 82 14.02 -11.70 -9.00
C ALA A 82 14.17 -12.13 -7.54
N LEU A 83 13.89 -13.41 -7.22
CA LEU A 83 14.08 -13.98 -5.89
C LEU A 83 15.53 -13.85 -5.42
N ASP A 84 16.51 -14.20 -6.27
CA ASP A 84 17.92 -14.12 -5.95
C ASP A 84 18.35 -12.68 -5.66
N ARG A 85 17.84 -11.72 -6.45
CA ARG A 85 18.11 -10.30 -6.24
C ARG A 85 17.54 -9.81 -4.91
N ILE A 86 16.29 -10.12 -4.61
CA ILE A 86 15.63 -9.76 -3.35
C ILE A 86 16.34 -10.41 -2.15
N ARG A 87 16.82 -11.64 -2.29
CA ARG A 87 17.56 -12.35 -1.25
C ARG A 87 18.95 -11.77 -0.98
N SER A 88 19.59 -11.18 -1.99
CA SER A 88 20.94 -10.63 -1.86
C SER A 88 21.05 -9.43 -0.90
N LYS A 89 19.94 -8.73 -0.62
CA LYS A 89 19.94 -7.50 0.19
C LYS A 89 18.67 -7.37 1.03
N ARG A 90 18.82 -6.95 2.28
CA ARG A 90 17.69 -6.51 3.10
C ARG A 90 17.36 -5.06 2.78
N ILE A 91 16.12 -4.81 2.36
CA ILE A 91 15.56 -3.48 2.14
C ILE A 91 14.31 -3.31 3.00
N ASP A 92 14.14 -2.12 3.57
CA ASP A 92 13.06 -1.79 4.50
C ASP A 92 12.43 -0.41 4.25
N LYS A 93 13.09 0.47 3.48
CA LYS A 93 12.56 1.77 3.09
C LYS A 93 11.63 1.64 1.87
N MET A 94 10.44 2.27 1.92
CA MET A 94 9.49 2.32 0.79
C MET A 94 10.13 2.68 -0.56
N GLU A 95 11.04 3.65 -0.60
CA GLU A 95 11.75 4.04 -1.81
C GLU A 95 12.51 2.86 -2.44
N LEU A 96 13.23 2.10 -1.62
CA LEU A 96 13.98 0.94 -2.08
C LEU A 96 13.05 -0.22 -2.46
N LEU A 97 11.94 -0.38 -1.73
CA LEU A 97 10.91 -1.37 -2.06
C LEU A 97 10.27 -1.09 -3.43
N ILE A 98 9.95 0.17 -3.74
CA ILE A 98 9.41 0.58 -5.05
C ILE A 98 10.45 0.36 -6.16
N VAL A 99 11.70 0.77 -5.94
CA VAL A 99 12.78 0.57 -6.92
C VAL A 99 13.00 -0.93 -7.21
N SER A 100 12.98 -1.76 -6.16
CA SER A 100 13.09 -3.21 -6.29
C SER A 100 11.90 -3.78 -7.07
N ALA A 101 10.67 -3.38 -6.71
CA ALA A 101 9.46 -3.82 -7.39
C ALA A 101 9.46 -3.45 -8.88
N ARG A 102 9.88 -2.23 -9.21
CA ARG A 102 9.98 -1.75 -10.60
C ARG A 102 11.00 -2.54 -11.41
N LYS A 103 12.13 -2.91 -10.80
CA LYS A 103 13.24 -3.55 -11.50
C LYS A 103 12.89 -4.94 -12.04
N ASP A 104 12.09 -5.68 -11.28
CA ASP A 104 11.70 -7.05 -11.63
C ASP A 104 10.20 -7.16 -11.95
N ASP A 105 9.54 -6.01 -12.21
CA ASP A 105 8.10 -5.84 -12.45
C ASP A 105 7.19 -6.67 -11.52
N LEU A 106 7.42 -6.53 -10.22
CA LEU A 106 6.75 -7.33 -9.18
C LEU A 106 5.26 -7.02 -8.99
N LEU A 107 4.73 -6.04 -9.71
CA LEU A 107 3.30 -5.72 -9.67
C LEU A 107 2.60 -6.05 -11.00
N GLY A 108 3.34 -6.36 -12.07
CA GLY A 108 2.78 -6.59 -13.41
C GLY A 108 2.03 -5.37 -13.94
N VAL A 109 2.63 -4.18 -13.81
CA VAL A 109 1.99 -2.88 -14.09
C VAL A 109 2.90 -1.99 -14.93
N GLU A 110 2.33 -1.00 -15.60
CA GLU A 110 3.11 -0.07 -16.40
C GLU A 110 4.13 0.72 -15.55
N PRO A 111 5.28 1.10 -16.14
CA PRO A 111 6.30 1.90 -15.45
C PRO A 111 5.78 3.18 -14.79
N ALA A 112 4.76 3.81 -15.36
CA ALA A 112 4.14 5.03 -14.83
C ALA A 112 3.47 4.80 -13.46
N PHE A 113 2.98 3.60 -13.17
CA PHE A 113 2.40 3.29 -11.87
C PHE A 113 3.47 3.29 -10.76
N TYR A 114 4.72 2.89 -11.06
CA TYR A 114 5.79 3.01 -10.08
C TYR A 114 6.17 4.46 -9.79
N ASP A 115 6.03 5.37 -10.77
CA ASP A 115 6.21 6.81 -10.55
C ASP A 115 5.07 7.37 -9.67
N GLU A 116 3.84 6.86 -9.85
CA GLU A 116 2.71 7.16 -8.95
C GLU A 116 3.00 6.71 -7.51
N LEU A 117 3.54 5.50 -7.31
CA LEU A 117 3.93 5.02 -5.98
C LEU A 117 5.04 5.87 -5.35
N ASP A 118 6.01 6.35 -6.13
CA ASP A 118 7.04 7.25 -5.61
C ASP A 118 6.46 8.62 -5.23
N PHE A 119 5.56 9.17 -6.05
CA PHE A 119 4.83 10.38 -5.68
C PHE A 119 4.06 10.20 -4.36
N LEU A 120 3.30 9.11 -4.22
CA LEU A 120 2.56 8.81 -3.00
C LEU A 120 3.48 8.61 -1.79
N ARG A 121 4.64 7.99 -1.97
CA ARG A 121 5.67 7.93 -0.91
C ARG A 121 6.06 9.34 -0.44
N GLN A 122 6.27 10.29 -1.36
CA GLN A 122 6.58 11.67 -1.00
C GLN A 122 5.41 12.33 -0.25
N VAL A 123 4.16 12.07 -0.67
CA VAL A 123 2.95 12.54 0.05
C VAL A 123 2.91 11.99 1.47
N ARG A 124 3.10 10.67 1.65
CA ARG A 124 3.14 10.06 2.99
C ARG A 124 4.24 10.64 3.86
N ASN A 125 5.42 10.92 3.29
CA ASN A 125 6.53 11.51 4.04
C ASN A 125 6.21 12.89 4.62
N ARG A 126 5.19 13.60 4.09
CA ARG A 126 4.63 14.82 4.70
C ARG A 126 3.83 14.54 5.98
N VAL A 127 3.81 13.30 6.48
CA VAL A 127 3.53 13.03 7.89
C VAL A 127 4.52 13.77 8.78
N HIS A 128 5.77 13.87 8.35
CA HIS A 128 6.73 14.79 8.91
C HIS A 128 6.41 16.20 8.41
N ILE A 129 6.10 17.10 9.36
CA ILE A 129 5.66 18.47 9.07
C ILE A 129 6.77 19.26 8.36
N GLN A 130 8.04 18.95 8.63
CA GLN A 130 9.19 19.55 7.96
C GLN A 130 9.17 19.22 6.45
N ASN A 131 9.39 20.22 5.60
CA ASN A 131 9.47 20.06 4.14
C ASN A 131 10.91 20.28 3.63
N VAL A 132 11.87 19.50 4.15
CA VAL A 132 13.30 19.67 3.84
C VAL A 132 13.92 18.34 3.39
N PRO A 133 14.45 18.25 2.15
CA PRO A 133 14.36 19.25 1.08
C PRO A 133 12.92 19.42 0.57
N PRO A 134 12.54 20.59 0.01
CA PRO A 134 11.18 20.85 -0.44
C PRO A 134 10.89 20.05 -1.71
N ARG A 135 10.16 18.94 -1.56
CA ARG A 135 9.75 18.07 -2.69
C ARG A 135 8.29 18.27 -3.09
N LEU A 136 7.46 18.72 -2.16
CA LEU A 136 6.04 18.97 -2.35
C LEU A 136 5.68 20.37 -1.86
N GLN A 137 4.40 20.75 -2.01
CA GLN A 137 3.89 22.03 -1.53
C GLN A 137 4.20 22.24 -0.03
N PRO A 138 4.63 23.46 0.37
CA PRO A 138 4.88 23.77 1.78
C PRO A 138 3.61 23.61 2.63
N ASP A 139 2.48 24.08 2.10
CA ASP A 139 1.20 24.01 2.78
C ASP A 139 0.61 22.60 2.74
N GLU A 140 0.43 21.97 3.91
CA GLU A 140 -0.05 20.58 3.99
C GLU A 140 -1.43 20.39 3.37
N HIS A 141 -2.31 21.38 3.46
CA HIS A 141 -3.66 21.31 2.87
C HIS A 141 -3.66 21.30 1.34
N GLN A 142 -2.55 21.67 0.70
CA GLN A 142 -2.33 21.55 -0.75
C GLN A 142 -1.72 20.20 -1.14
N VAL A 143 -1.11 19.50 -0.19
CA VAL A 143 -0.62 18.12 -0.37
C VAL A 143 -1.74 17.11 -0.12
N PHE A 144 -2.37 17.21 1.05
CA PHE A 144 -3.44 16.30 1.48
C PHE A 144 -4.80 16.83 1.01
N THR A 145 -5.11 16.52 -0.24
CA THR A 145 -6.34 16.91 -0.92
C THR A 145 -7.25 15.71 -1.16
N PRO A 146 -8.55 15.92 -1.45
CA PRO A 146 -9.43 14.83 -1.90
C PRO A 146 -8.87 14.08 -3.12
N ALA A 147 -8.19 14.78 -4.03
CA ALA A 147 -7.56 14.15 -5.19
C ALA A 147 -6.38 13.23 -4.78
N ALA A 148 -5.59 13.63 -3.77
CA ALA A 148 -4.53 12.77 -3.23
C ALA A 148 -5.10 11.51 -2.54
N VAL A 149 -6.25 11.64 -1.88
CA VAL A 149 -6.99 10.52 -1.28
C VAL A 149 -7.41 9.52 -2.36
N LEU A 150 -8.07 9.98 -3.44
CA LEU A 150 -8.47 9.11 -4.56
C LEU A 150 -7.27 8.40 -5.22
N ARG A 151 -6.14 9.11 -5.37
CA ARG A 151 -4.90 8.50 -5.89
C ARG A 151 -4.37 7.41 -4.97
N ALA A 152 -4.38 7.64 -3.66
CA ALA A 152 -3.96 6.66 -2.68
C ALA A 152 -4.89 5.43 -2.62
N GLU A 153 -6.21 5.64 -2.70
CA GLU A 153 -7.21 4.56 -2.79
C GLU A 153 -6.97 3.68 -4.03
N ALA A 154 -6.91 4.32 -5.21
CA ALA A 154 -6.71 3.62 -6.48
C ALA A 154 -5.37 2.87 -6.52
N ALA A 155 -4.31 3.45 -5.96
CA ALA A 155 -3.01 2.79 -5.87
C ALA A 155 -3.01 1.61 -4.89
N LEU A 156 -3.63 1.76 -3.72
CA LEU A 156 -3.72 0.68 -2.74
C LEU A 156 -4.53 -0.49 -3.29
N GLU A 157 -5.70 -0.23 -3.88
CA GLU A 157 -6.52 -1.26 -4.50
C GLU A 157 -5.74 -1.99 -5.59
N ARG A 158 -5.05 -1.24 -6.47
CA ARG A 158 -4.25 -1.83 -7.54
C ARG A 158 -3.10 -2.69 -7.03
N VAL A 159 -2.37 -2.22 -6.02
CA VAL A 159 -1.30 -3.01 -5.39
C VAL A 159 -1.86 -4.29 -4.80
N MET A 160 -2.97 -4.24 -4.04
CA MET A 160 -3.59 -5.42 -3.46
C MET A 160 -4.05 -6.42 -4.54
N ARG A 161 -4.62 -5.95 -5.65
CA ARG A 161 -4.99 -6.80 -6.80
C ARG A 161 -3.77 -7.45 -7.45
N SER A 162 -2.69 -6.71 -7.65
CA SER A 162 -1.42 -7.28 -8.14
C SER A 162 -0.89 -8.35 -7.18
N MET A 163 -0.98 -8.13 -5.87
CA MET A 163 -0.51 -9.09 -4.87
C MET A 163 -1.30 -10.40 -4.84
N ALA A 164 -2.57 -10.36 -5.28
CA ALA A 164 -3.39 -11.56 -5.43
C ALA A 164 -2.86 -12.55 -6.49
N SER A 165 -1.88 -12.17 -7.32
CA SER A 165 -1.16 -13.13 -8.18
C SER A 165 -0.16 -14.01 -7.39
N TYR A 166 0.21 -13.60 -6.17
CA TYR A 166 1.19 -14.28 -5.32
C TYR A 166 0.55 -15.10 -4.19
N GLN A 167 -0.67 -15.61 -4.42
CA GLN A 167 -1.39 -16.44 -3.45
C GLN A 167 -0.60 -17.69 -3.06
N ARG A 168 -0.77 -18.13 -1.82
CA ARG A 168 -0.20 -19.38 -1.33
C ARG A 168 -1.24 -20.51 -1.46
N PRO A 169 -0.88 -21.69 -2.00
CA PRO A 169 -1.83 -22.77 -2.28
C PRO A 169 -2.64 -23.25 -1.06
N ASP A 170 -2.01 -23.30 0.13
CA ASP A 170 -2.61 -23.88 1.35
C ASP A 170 -2.97 -22.83 2.41
N HIS A 171 -3.17 -21.57 1.99
CA HIS A 171 -3.18 -20.43 2.92
C HIS A 171 -4.53 -19.75 3.04
N GLN A 172 -5.53 -20.51 3.49
CA GLN A 172 -6.89 -20.01 3.71
C GLN A 172 -7.14 -19.74 5.20
N GLY A 173 -7.69 -18.56 5.52
CA GLY A 173 -8.32 -18.27 6.81
C GLY A 173 -7.42 -17.80 7.96
N TYR A 174 -6.11 -17.65 7.78
CA TYR A 174 -5.22 -17.16 8.84
C TYR A 174 -5.25 -15.64 9.02
N VAL A 175 -5.52 -14.91 7.94
CA VAL A 175 -5.70 -13.45 7.93
C VAL A 175 -7.09 -13.19 7.36
N ALA A 176 -7.85 -12.30 7.99
CA ALA A 176 -9.16 -11.93 7.45
C ALA A 176 -8.99 -11.25 6.07
N PRO A 177 -9.97 -11.39 5.14
CA PRO A 177 -9.96 -10.66 3.88
C PRO A 177 -9.88 -9.15 4.10
N PHE A 178 -9.19 -8.46 3.21
CA PHE A 178 -9.05 -7.00 3.25
C PHE A 178 -10.31 -6.33 2.71
N GLN A 179 -10.93 -5.47 3.53
CA GLN A 179 -12.12 -4.72 3.18
C GLN A 179 -11.74 -3.25 2.96
N LEU A 180 -11.87 -2.78 1.72
CA LEU A 180 -11.61 -1.38 1.37
C LEU A 180 -12.89 -0.55 1.57
N PRO A 181 -12.84 0.55 2.36
CA PRO A 181 -14.01 1.35 2.71
C PRO A 181 -14.51 2.30 1.60
N TRP A 182 -14.14 2.04 0.34
CA TRP A 182 -14.56 2.82 -0.83
C TRP A 182 -15.15 1.91 -1.92
N GLU A 183 -15.72 2.53 -2.95
CA GLU A 183 -16.16 1.86 -4.17
C GLU A 183 -14.99 1.56 -5.10
N ALA A 184 -15.08 0.48 -5.87
CA ALA A 184 -13.98 0.00 -6.70
C ALA A 184 -13.49 1.08 -7.68
N HIS A 185 -12.18 1.32 -7.69
CA HIS A 185 -11.53 2.18 -8.68
C HIS A 185 -11.15 1.42 -9.95
N HIS A 186 -11.04 0.09 -9.86
CA HIS A 186 -10.67 -0.79 -10.96
C HIS A 186 -11.70 -1.92 -11.08
N HIS A 187 -12.16 -2.17 -12.31
CA HIS A 187 -13.08 -3.26 -12.65
C HIS A 187 -12.33 -4.41 -13.32
#